data_AF-A9A001-F1
#
_entry.id   AF-A9A001-F1
#
_cell.length_a   1.000
_cell.length_b   1.000
_cell.length_c   1.000
_cell.angle_alpha   90.00
_cell.angle_beta   90.00
_cell.angle_gamma   90.00
#
_symmetry.space_group_name_H-M   'P 1'
#
loop_
_entity.id
_entity.type
_entity.pdbx_description
1 polymer ?
#
loop_
_entity_poly.entity_id
_entity_poly.type
_entity_poly.pdbx_seq_one_letter_code
_entity_poly.pdbx_strand_id
1 'polypeptide(L)'
;MGKKSLFTPTTDPEAKEGAAAAPKKKRAAKKQPAKKQPAKKASTKKQKAPVSQAAGVLPENDVVETTTSEAVAPPPPAGDGRPQPAAVFEKTAGCSAPVQPPAMENGDDAMTRLLWGASAFLVLAVLILLVASSMNAGRYYVTESRGAVEIWKGDFTPGGKERIMVLHDAAWDVKKKRTYSKADVFAFASRFYTAKAGDLLEAEGMRDYSRILSYVDRAIELNADMGRKDQVEVLEIVKKYVQEAAILDSGEPATRSVVTKRLNDASHALAGLLFEEYQQ
;
A
#
# COMPACT_ATOMS: atom_id res chain seq x y z
N MET A 1 66.08 -8.46 -1.93
CA MET A 1 66.69 -7.24 -1.36
C MET A 1 65.57 -6.22 -1.19
N GLY A 2 65.18 -5.70 -0.03
CA GLY A 2 65.64 -5.88 1.32
C GLY A 2 64.65 -5.21 2.30
N LYS A 3 64.85 -5.56 3.57
CA LYS A 3 64.55 -4.80 4.79
C LYS A 3 63.09 -4.73 5.26
N LYS A 4 62.78 -5.76 6.05
CA LYS A 4 61.85 -5.77 7.18
C LYS A 4 62.17 -4.60 8.13
N SER A 5 61.15 -3.88 8.58
CA SER A 5 61.23 -2.90 9.68
C SER A 5 60.51 -3.48 10.89
N LEU A 6 61.30 -3.97 11.85
CA LEU A 6 60.89 -4.21 13.23
C LEU A 6 60.74 -2.86 13.95
N PHE A 7 59.66 -2.67 14.68
CA PHE A 7 59.60 -1.69 15.77
C PHE A 7 58.74 -2.24 16.92
N THR A 8 59.42 -2.83 17.90
CA THR A 8 59.13 -2.72 19.33
C THR A 8 60.45 -2.27 19.96
N PRO A 9 60.47 -1.44 21.03
CA PRO A 9 60.33 -1.96 22.40
C PRO A 9 59.65 -0.92 23.38
N THR A 10 58.90 -1.32 24.42
CA THR A 10 59.34 -1.56 25.82
C THR A 10 59.20 -0.36 26.78
N THR A 11 58.34 -0.56 27.81
CA THR A 11 58.52 -0.22 29.25
C THR A 11 58.25 1.24 29.72
N ASP A 12 57.65 1.55 30.87
CA ASP A 12 56.81 0.91 31.92
C ASP A 12 56.40 2.09 32.88
N PRO A 13 56.10 1.96 34.20
CA PRO A 13 54.87 2.44 34.82
C PRO A 13 55.02 3.68 35.72
N GLU A 14 53.92 4.38 36.05
CA GLU A 14 53.87 5.14 37.31
C GLU A 14 52.46 5.25 37.87
N ALA A 15 52.34 4.80 39.12
CA ALA A 15 51.19 4.89 39.99
C ALA A 15 51.10 6.28 40.63
N LYS A 16 49.88 6.79 40.85
CA LYS A 16 49.59 7.59 42.06
C LYS A 16 48.25 7.23 42.67
N GLU A 17 48.42 6.51 43.77
CA GLU A 17 47.54 6.34 44.91
C GLU A 17 47.29 7.69 45.62
N GLY A 18 46.07 7.89 46.12
CA GLY A 18 45.68 9.08 46.90
C GLY A 18 44.39 8.82 47.65
N ALA A 19 44.52 8.30 48.86
CA ALA A 19 43.44 7.86 49.74
C ALA A 19 42.78 8.98 50.55
N ALA A 20 41.49 8.75 50.84
CA ALA A 20 40.79 8.94 52.12
C ALA A 20 40.80 10.29 52.86
N ALA A 21 39.59 10.86 53.08
CA ALA A 21 39.15 11.35 54.39
C ALA A 21 37.63 11.66 54.41
N ALA A 22 36.87 10.83 55.12
CA ALA A 22 35.68 11.21 55.91
C ALA A 22 36.04 10.97 57.40
N PRO A 23 35.22 11.22 58.44
CA PRO A 23 33.86 11.80 58.52
C PRO A 23 33.62 12.77 59.72
N LYS A 24 32.40 13.35 59.85
CA LYS A 24 31.50 13.33 61.06
C LYS A 24 30.73 14.65 61.39
N LYS A 25 29.39 14.46 61.53
CA LYS A 25 28.47 14.84 62.65
C LYS A 25 27.98 16.29 62.85
N LYS A 26 26.63 16.46 62.76
CA LYS A 26 25.61 16.77 63.81
C LYS A 26 24.45 17.59 63.19
N ARG A 27 23.20 17.08 63.15
CA ARG A 27 22.17 16.96 64.22
C ARG A 27 21.33 18.25 64.37
N ALA A 28 20.03 18.21 64.04
CA ALA A 28 18.89 18.52 64.94
C ALA A 28 17.61 18.95 64.18
N ALA A 29 16.48 18.49 64.74
CA ALA A 29 15.11 18.59 64.27
C ALA A 29 14.42 19.94 64.54
N LYS A 30 13.34 20.26 63.79
CA LYS A 30 12.11 20.85 64.36
C LYS A 30 10.91 20.92 63.37
N LYS A 31 9.82 20.27 63.80
CA LYS A 31 8.40 20.71 63.84
C LYS A 31 7.62 20.99 62.55
N GLN A 32 6.58 20.15 62.36
CA GLN A 32 5.26 20.51 61.80
C GLN A 32 4.59 21.66 62.60
N PRO A 33 3.59 22.35 62.03
CA PRO A 33 2.21 21.94 62.30
C PRO A 33 1.23 22.03 61.12
N ALA A 34 0.15 21.28 61.29
CA ALA A 34 -1.02 21.13 60.44
C ALA A 34 -1.83 22.42 60.17
N LYS A 35 -2.52 22.45 59.02
CA LYS A 35 -3.78 23.19 58.84
C LYS A 35 -4.74 22.46 57.89
N LYS A 36 -5.75 21.84 58.51
CA LYS A 36 -7.20 21.81 58.21
C LYS A 36 -7.68 21.74 56.74
N GLN A 37 -8.39 20.64 56.45
CA GLN A 37 -9.52 20.56 55.51
C GLN A 37 -10.63 21.59 55.88
N PRO A 38 -11.55 21.90 54.96
CA PRO A 38 -12.80 21.13 54.94
C PRO A 38 -13.31 20.74 53.54
N ALA A 39 -14.06 19.64 53.57
CA ALA A 39 -14.81 18.98 52.51
C ALA A 39 -15.81 19.86 51.74
N LYS A 40 -16.21 19.39 50.54
CA LYS A 40 -17.61 19.03 50.24
C LYS A 40 -17.81 18.40 48.84
N LYS A 41 -18.54 17.26 48.86
CA LYS A 41 -19.50 16.71 47.88
C LYS A 41 -18.91 16.17 46.56
N ALA A 42 -18.87 14.86 46.30
CA ALA A 42 -19.96 13.88 46.19
C ALA A 42 -21.05 14.29 45.17
N SER A 43 -20.98 13.72 43.96
CA SER A 43 -22.16 13.07 43.37
C SER A 43 -21.75 12.08 42.27
N THR A 44 -21.94 10.81 42.60
CA THR A 44 -22.12 9.67 41.72
C THR A 44 -23.29 9.91 40.75
N LYS A 45 -23.17 9.56 39.47
CA LYS A 45 -24.32 9.11 38.69
C LYS A 45 -23.93 7.99 37.73
N LYS A 46 -24.41 6.81 38.11
CA LYS A 46 -24.45 5.55 37.39
C LYS A 46 -25.69 5.57 36.50
N GLN A 47 -25.55 5.36 35.19
CA GLN A 47 -26.56 4.77 34.30
C GLN A 47 -25.94 4.63 32.90
N LYS A 48 -25.61 3.41 32.45
CA LYS A 48 -26.49 2.34 31.91
C LYS A 48 -26.52 2.45 30.38
N ALA A 49 -25.87 1.50 29.72
CA ALA A 49 -26.04 1.20 28.31
C ALA A 49 -27.51 0.84 28.00
N PRO A 50 -27.93 1.09 26.75
CA PRO A 50 -28.61 0.02 26.04
C PRO A 50 -28.01 -0.23 24.66
N VAL A 51 -27.91 -1.51 24.35
CA VAL A 51 -27.79 -2.07 23.00
C VAL A 51 -29.03 -1.68 22.19
N SER A 52 -28.85 -1.30 20.92
CA SER A 52 -29.88 -1.49 19.90
C SER A 52 -29.24 -1.75 18.54
N GLN A 53 -29.54 -2.93 18.00
CA GLN A 53 -29.56 -3.21 16.57
C GLN A 53 -30.67 -2.36 15.90
N ALA A 54 -30.46 -1.95 14.65
CA ALA A 54 -31.49 -1.86 13.61
C ALA A 54 -30.86 -1.47 12.26
N ALA A 55 -31.24 -2.22 11.22
CA ALA A 55 -31.08 -1.91 9.81
C ALA A 55 -32.06 -0.79 9.37
N GLY A 56 -31.75 -0.13 8.24
CA GLY A 56 -32.59 0.86 7.55
C GLY A 56 -31.71 1.91 6.83
N VAL A 57 -31.39 1.77 5.53
CA VAL A 57 -32.17 2.19 4.34
C VAL A 57 -32.13 3.72 4.07
N LEU A 58 -31.39 4.07 2.99
CA LEU A 58 -31.54 5.16 1.98
C LEU A 58 -31.61 6.65 2.45
N PRO A 59 -31.06 7.61 1.66
CA PRO A 59 -31.69 8.09 0.40
C PRO A 59 -30.66 8.26 -0.76
N GLU A 60 -30.93 7.88 -2.02
CA GLU A 60 -31.80 8.53 -3.03
C GLU A 60 -31.67 10.06 -3.07
N ASN A 61 -30.97 10.59 -4.08
CA ASN A 61 -31.11 11.97 -4.55
C ASN A 61 -30.90 12.00 -6.07
N ASP A 62 -32.00 12.26 -6.75
CA ASP A 62 -32.22 13.15 -7.91
C ASP A 62 -31.02 13.41 -8.84
N VAL A 63 -31.09 13.01 -10.11
CA VAL A 63 -31.84 13.67 -11.20
C VAL A 63 -31.52 15.16 -11.29
N VAL A 64 -30.52 15.50 -12.10
CA VAL A 64 -30.53 16.75 -12.88
C VAL A 64 -30.18 16.42 -14.33
N GLU A 65 -31.22 16.48 -15.14
CA GLU A 65 -31.24 16.56 -16.58
C GLU A 65 -30.77 17.96 -17.00
N THR A 66 -29.76 18.08 -17.87
CA THR A 66 -29.55 19.29 -18.68
C THR A 66 -28.94 18.93 -20.03
N THR A 67 -29.85 18.77 -20.98
CA THR A 67 -29.81 19.17 -22.40
C THR A 67 -28.54 19.75 -23.04
N THR A 68 -28.15 19.08 -24.13
CA THR A 68 -28.03 19.61 -25.51
C THR A 68 -27.07 20.76 -25.80
N SER A 69 -26.00 20.44 -26.54
CA SER A 69 -25.28 21.32 -27.48
C SER A 69 -24.39 20.38 -28.32
N GLU A 70 -24.18 20.48 -29.63
CA GLU A 70 -24.75 21.22 -30.75
C GLU A 70 -24.03 20.61 -31.97
N ALA A 71 -24.77 20.22 -33.00
CA ALA A 71 -24.24 19.60 -34.19
C ALA A 71 -23.55 20.64 -35.08
N VAL A 72 -22.26 20.46 -35.37
CA VAL A 72 -21.53 21.29 -36.35
C VAL A 72 -21.50 20.57 -37.70
N ALA A 73 -22.25 21.12 -38.66
CA ALA A 73 -22.16 20.78 -40.07
C ALA A 73 -20.96 21.51 -40.73
N PRO A 74 -20.25 20.88 -41.68
CA PRO A 74 -19.31 21.60 -42.54
C PRO A 74 -20.02 22.24 -43.76
N PRO A 75 -19.54 23.40 -44.26
CA PRO A 75 -20.13 24.12 -45.40
C PRO A 75 -19.71 23.56 -46.78
N PRO A 76 -20.44 23.88 -47.86
CA PRO A 76 -20.17 23.43 -49.22
C PRO A 76 -19.20 24.36 -49.97
N PRO A 77 -18.51 23.87 -51.02
CA PRO A 77 -18.04 24.73 -52.11
C PRO A 77 -18.82 24.50 -53.41
N ALA A 78 -19.21 25.62 -54.04
CA ALA A 78 -19.84 25.73 -55.36
C ALA A 78 -18.93 26.52 -56.33
N GLY A 79 -19.03 26.21 -57.63
CA GLY A 79 -18.66 27.03 -58.82
C GLY A 79 -17.15 27.28 -59.02
N ASP A 80 -16.56 27.37 -60.21
CA ASP A 80 -17.02 27.55 -61.60
C ASP A 80 -15.91 26.98 -62.52
N GLY A 81 -16.17 26.43 -63.70
CA GLY A 81 -16.24 27.22 -64.93
C GLY A 81 -15.53 26.50 -66.10
N ARG A 82 -16.30 26.24 -67.16
CA ARG A 82 -16.04 25.66 -68.51
C ARG A 82 -14.78 26.18 -69.26
N PRO A 83 -14.32 25.59 -70.41
CA PRO A 83 -15.15 25.07 -71.52
C PRO A 83 -14.69 23.79 -72.29
N GLN A 84 -15.64 23.27 -73.08
CA GLN A 84 -15.52 22.27 -74.16
C GLN A 84 -14.80 22.83 -75.41
N PRO A 85 -14.34 21.98 -76.34
CA PRO A 85 -15.14 21.61 -77.54
C PRO A 85 -15.05 20.08 -77.84
N ALA A 86 -16.14 19.36 -78.16
CA ALA A 86 -16.98 19.33 -79.38
C ALA A 86 -16.48 18.32 -80.45
N ALA A 87 -17.46 17.57 -80.97
CA ALA A 87 -17.50 16.79 -82.23
C ALA A 87 -17.08 15.30 -82.13
N VAL A 88 -17.75 14.29 -82.72
CA VAL A 88 -19.02 14.14 -83.48
C VAL A 88 -19.07 12.66 -83.94
N PHE A 89 -20.26 12.03 -83.88
CA PHE A 89 -20.74 10.86 -84.66
C PHE A 89 -19.97 9.51 -84.46
N GLU A 90 -20.52 8.31 -84.59
CA GLU A 90 -21.63 7.87 -85.42
C GLU A 90 -22.21 6.51 -84.93
N LYS A 91 -23.54 6.45 -84.94
CA LYS A 91 -24.44 5.31 -85.15
C LYS A 91 -23.84 4.02 -85.75
N THR A 92 -24.14 2.87 -85.16
CA THR A 92 -24.58 1.66 -85.90
C THR A 92 -25.42 0.73 -85.02
N ALA A 93 -26.55 0.32 -85.58
CA ALA A 93 -27.45 -0.71 -85.06
C ALA A 93 -26.85 -2.11 -85.32
N GLY A 94 -27.01 -3.02 -84.37
CA GLY A 94 -26.63 -4.43 -84.50
C GLY A 94 -27.43 -5.28 -83.52
N CYS A 95 -28.08 -6.31 -84.08
CA CYS A 95 -29.11 -7.15 -83.47
C CYS A 95 -28.69 -7.97 -82.24
N SER A 96 -29.69 -8.18 -81.38
CA SER A 96 -30.01 -9.36 -80.57
C SER A 96 -28.95 -10.41 -80.29
N ALA A 97 -28.54 -10.48 -79.03
CA ALA A 97 -28.28 -11.73 -78.32
C ALA A 97 -28.94 -11.64 -76.93
N PRO A 98 -29.55 -12.71 -76.39
CA PRO A 98 -30.22 -12.66 -75.10
C PRO A 98 -29.16 -12.45 -74.02
N VAL A 99 -29.29 -11.33 -73.33
CA VAL A 99 -28.56 -11.02 -72.09
C VAL A 99 -28.89 -12.13 -71.11
N GLN A 100 -27.97 -13.07 -70.91
CA GLN A 100 -27.98 -13.86 -69.68
C GLN A 100 -27.84 -12.85 -68.55
N PRO A 101 -28.80 -12.76 -67.60
CA PRO A 101 -28.52 -12.01 -66.39
C PRO A 101 -27.27 -12.65 -65.77
N PRO A 102 -26.25 -11.87 -65.38
CA PRO A 102 -25.20 -12.43 -64.54
C PRO A 102 -25.91 -13.09 -63.37
N ALA A 103 -25.58 -14.37 -63.17
CA ALA A 103 -26.05 -15.17 -62.04
C ALA A 103 -26.03 -14.28 -60.80
N MET A 104 -27.16 -14.22 -60.08
CA MET A 104 -27.26 -13.48 -58.82
C MET A 104 -26.09 -13.88 -57.94
N GLU A 105 -25.06 -13.04 -57.95
CA GLU A 105 -23.92 -13.08 -57.08
C GLU A 105 -24.49 -12.96 -55.68
N ASN A 106 -24.14 -13.91 -54.80
CA ASN A 106 -24.70 -14.03 -53.46
C ASN A 106 -24.79 -12.66 -52.79
N GLY A 107 -26.01 -12.14 -52.75
CA GLY A 107 -26.38 -10.89 -52.08
C GLY A 107 -26.32 -11.11 -50.58
N ASP A 108 -25.11 -11.29 -50.05
CA ASP A 108 -24.85 -10.96 -48.67
C ASP A 108 -25.02 -9.44 -48.58
N ASP A 109 -26.27 -9.03 -48.31
CA ASP A 109 -26.71 -7.65 -48.20
C ASP A 109 -25.62 -6.82 -47.52
N ALA A 110 -25.21 -5.70 -48.14
CA ALA A 110 -24.19 -4.80 -47.59
C ALA A 110 -24.48 -4.43 -46.12
N MET A 111 -25.76 -4.45 -45.74
CA MET A 111 -26.25 -4.29 -44.37
C MET A 111 -25.79 -5.42 -43.42
N THR A 112 -25.80 -6.68 -43.85
CA THR A 112 -25.29 -7.83 -43.08
C THR A 112 -23.78 -7.71 -42.84
N ARG A 113 -23.03 -7.29 -43.86
CA ARG A 113 -21.58 -7.05 -43.73
C ARG A 113 -21.28 -5.87 -42.79
N LEU A 114 -22.10 -4.81 -42.83
CA LEU A 114 -21.98 -3.68 -41.91
C LEU A 114 -22.33 -4.07 -40.48
N LEU A 115 -23.38 -4.87 -40.27
CA LEU A 115 -23.74 -5.44 -38.96
C LEU A 115 -22.63 -6.32 -38.40
N TRP A 116 -22.02 -7.19 -39.22
CA TRP A 116 -20.86 -7.99 -38.83
C TRP A 116 -19.62 -7.16 -38.55
N GLY A 117 -19.37 -6.11 -39.34
CA GLY A 117 -18.27 -5.18 -39.10
C GLY A 117 -18.46 -4.40 -37.79
N ALA A 118 -19.68 -3.92 -37.53
CA ALA A 118 -20.03 -3.22 -36.29
C ALA A 118 -19.95 -4.15 -35.07
N SER A 119 -20.41 -5.41 -35.20
CA SER A 119 -20.30 -6.39 -34.12
C SER A 119 -18.84 -6.75 -33.84
N ALA A 120 -18.03 -6.97 -34.88
CA ALA A 120 -16.60 -7.23 -34.75
C ALA A 120 -15.86 -6.05 -34.09
N PHE A 121 -16.19 -4.81 -34.49
CA PHE A 121 -15.63 -3.61 -33.86
C PHE A 121 -16.03 -3.48 -32.40
N LEU A 122 -17.31 -3.73 -32.06
CA LEU A 122 -17.78 -3.68 -30.68
C LEU A 122 -17.07 -4.71 -29.80
N VAL A 123 -16.91 -5.95 -30.29
CA VAL A 123 -16.16 -7.00 -29.59
C VAL A 123 -14.71 -6.58 -29.38
N LEU A 124 -14.07 -6.02 -30.40
CA LEU A 124 -12.70 -5.51 -30.30
C LEU A 124 -12.60 -4.36 -29.28
N ALA A 125 -13.54 -3.42 -29.28
CA ALA A 125 -13.56 -2.31 -28.34
C ALA A 125 -13.72 -2.79 -26.88
N VAL A 126 -14.61 -3.76 -26.65
CA VAL A 126 -14.78 -4.39 -25.33
C VAL A 126 -13.50 -5.10 -24.91
N LEU A 127 -12.84 -5.84 -25.81
CA LEU A 127 -11.58 -6.52 -25.50
C LEU A 127 -10.48 -5.52 -25.11
N ILE A 128 -10.35 -4.41 -25.84
CA ILE A 128 -9.39 -3.34 -25.52
C ILE A 128 -9.68 -2.76 -24.14
N LEU A 129 -10.96 -2.51 -23.81
CA LEU A 129 -11.36 -1.99 -22.51
C LEU A 129 -11.00 -2.96 -21.37
N LEU A 130 -11.26 -4.26 -21.55
CA LEU A 130 -10.92 -5.30 -20.57
C LEU A 130 -9.40 -5.38 -20.34
N VAL A 131 -8.60 -5.33 -21.42
CA VAL A 131 -7.14 -5.34 -21.31
C VAL A 131 -6.63 -4.08 -20.61
N ALA A 132 -7.08 -2.90 -21.04
CA ALA A 132 -6.68 -1.63 -20.43
C ALA A 132 -7.04 -1.56 -18.95
N SER A 133 -8.23 -2.08 -18.60
CA SER A 133 -8.70 -2.14 -17.23
C SER A 133 -7.92 -3.12 -16.36
N SER A 134 -7.67 -4.34 -16.86
CA SER A 134 -6.82 -5.34 -16.18
C SER A 134 -5.40 -4.80 -15.93
N MET A 135 -4.84 -4.06 -16.89
CA MET A 135 -3.55 -3.38 -16.74
C MET A 135 -3.58 -2.29 -15.66
N ASN A 136 -4.70 -1.60 -15.44
CA ASN A 136 -4.83 -0.63 -14.33
C ASN A 136 -4.93 -1.35 -12.99
N ALA A 137 -5.74 -2.41 -12.89
CA ALA A 137 -5.98 -3.16 -11.67
C ALA A 137 -4.70 -3.79 -11.05
N GLY A 138 -3.71 -4.09 -11.90
CA GLY A 138 -2.41 -4.62 -11.48
C GLY A 138 -1.40 -3.56 -11.02
N ARG A 139 -1.72 -2.26 -11.12
CA ARG A 139 -0.79 -1.17 -10.80
C ARG A 139 -1.01 -0.65 -9.39
N TYR A 140 0.09 -0.38 -8.70
CA TYR A 140 0.10 0.26 -7.41
C TYR A 140 0.70 1.66 -7.53
N TYR A 141 0.21 2.58 -6.71
CA TYR A 141 0.64 3.97 -6.66
C TYR A 141 0.98 4.29 -5.21
N VAL A 142 2.08 5.02 -5.02
CA VAL A 142 2.54 5.43 -3.70
C VAL A 142 2.57 6.95 -3.65
N THR A 143 1.95 7.51 -2.61
CA THR A 143 1.92 8.96 -2.38
C THR A 143 2.36 9.25 -0.95
N GLU A 144 3.27 10.20 -0.79
CA GLU A 144 3.68 10.69 0.53
C GLU A 144 2.83 11.90 0.89
N SER A 145 2.11 11.83 2.00
CA SER A 145 1.22 12.91 2.45
C SER A 145 1.19 12.96 3.98
N ARG A 146 1.34 14.16 4.55
CA ARG A 146 1.20 14.42 6.01
C ARG A 146 2.05 13.49 6.90
N GLY A 147 3.28 13.17 6.48
CA GLY A 147 4.17 12.29 7.25
C GLY A 147 3.77 10.81 7.22
N ALA A 148 2.93 10.42 6.26
CA ALA A 148 2.56 9.03 6.01
C ALA A 148 2.79 8.66 4.55
N VAL A 149 3.04 7.38 4.31
CA VAL A 149 3.04 6.78 2.99
C VAL A 149 1.67 6.17 2.74
N GLU A 150 0.96 6.67 1.75
CA GLU A 150 -0.31 6.11 1.29
C GLU A 150 -0.08 5.20 0.09
N ILE A 151 -0.63 4.00 0.16
CA ILE A 151 -0.60 3.02 -0.93
C ILE A 151 -1.99 2.92 -1.53
N TRP A 152 -2.03 3.10 -2.84
CA TRP A 152 -3.23 3.07 -3.65
C TRP A 152 -3.11 1.96 -4.70
N LYS A 153 -4.18 1.22 -4.92
CA LYS A 153 -4.28 0.19 -5.95
C LYS A 153 -5.16 0.73 -7.08
N GLY A 154 -4.76 0.52 -8.33
CA GLY A 154 -5.66 0.77 -9.45
C GLY A 154 -6.87 -0.17 -9.35
N ASP A 155 -8.04 0.35 -9.71
CA ASP A 155 -9.27 -0.44 -9.79
C ASP A 155 -9.58 -0.77 -11.27
N PHE A 156 -10.70 -1.45 -11.50
CA PHE A 156 -11.14 -1.84 -12.84
C PHE A 156 -11.74 -0.67 -13.65
N THR A 157 -11.72 0.55 -13.10
CA THR A 157 -12.12 1.74 -13.84
C THR A 157 -10.88 2.33 -14.51
N PRO A 158 -10.91 2.70 -15.81
CA PRO A 158 -9.78 3.33 -16.49
C PRO A 158 -9.48 4.70 -15.88
N GLY A 159 -8.68 4.73 -14.81
CA GLY A 159 -8.29 5.93 -14.06
C GLY A 159 -8.66 5.91 -12.58
N GLY A 160 -9.48 4.95 -12.14
CA GLY A 160 -9.82 4.84 -10.73
C GLY A 160 -8.66 4.24 -9.91
N LYS A 161 -8.66 4.59 -8.63
CA LYS A 161 -7.68 4.19 -7.63
C LYS A 161 -8.35 4.12 -6.28
N GLU A 162 -8.10 3.04 -5.55
CA GLU A 162 -8.56 2.84 -4.19
C GLU A 162 -7.38 2.84 -3.22
N ARG A 163 -7.49 3.56 -2.11
CA ARG A 163 -6.46 3.55 -1.07
C ARG A 163 -6.58 2.28 -0.25
N ILE A 164 -5.56 1.42 -0.32
CA ILE A 164 -5.58 0.13 0.37
C ILE A 164 -4.86 0.18 1.73
N MET A 165 -3.91 1.10 1.92
CA MET A 165 -3.12 1.16 3.15
C MET A 165 -2.53 2.54 3.39
N VAL A 166 -2.35 2.88 4.66
CA VAL A 166 -1.68 4.11 5.12
C VAL A 166 -0.65 3.73 6.18
N LEU A 167 0.60 4.10 5.94
CA LEU A 167 1.73 3.81 6.81
C LEU A 167 2.19 5.12 7.44
N HIS A 168 1.77 5.34 8.68
CA HIS A 168 2.14 6.52 9.45
C HIS A 168 3.61 6.49 9.84
N ASP A 169 4.28 7.64 9.79
CA ASP A 169 5.71 7.78 10.10
C ASP A 169 6.63 6.93 9.21
N ALA A 170 6.13 6.50 8.04
CA ALA A 170 6.94 5.87 7.02
C ALA A 170 7.49 6.94 6.07
N ALA A 171 8.70 6.71 5.56
CA ALA A 171 9.27 7.45 4.46
C ALA A 171 9.52 6.48 3.31
N TRP A 172 9.16 6.87 2.08
CA TRP A 172 9.36 6.01 0.93
C TRP A 172 10.83 6.06 0.51
N ASP A 173 11.56 4.97 0.78
CA ASP A 173 13.00 4.82 0.55
C ASP A 173 13.34 4.36 -0.89
N VAL A 174 12.35 3.90 -1.65
CA VAL A 174 12.52 3.44 -3.04
C VAL A 174 12.45 4.60 -4.03
N LYS A 175 13.22 4.52 -5.12
CA LYS A 175 13.17 5.51 -6.21
C LYS A 175 11.72 5.80 -6.64
N LYS A 176 11.36 7.09 -6.74
CA LYS A 176 10.04 7.52 -7.20
C LYS A 176 9.77 7.02 -8.62
N LYS A 177 8.74 6.19 -8.77
CA LYS A 177 8.23 5.63 -10.03
C LYS A 177 6.77 6.05 -10.18
N ARG A 178 6.29 6.09 -11.42
CA ARG A 178 4.88 6.40 -11.71
C ARG A 178 3.93 5.31 -11.19
N THR A 179 4.38 4.06 -11.25
CA THR A 179 3.65 2.86 -10.84
C THR A 179 4.61 1.86 -10.22
N TYR A 180 4.11 1.09 -9.27
CA TYR A 180 4.83 0.02 -8.59
C TYR A 180 4.13 -1.32 -8.77
N SER A 181 4.89 -2.40 -8.63
CA SER A 181 4.34 -3.76 -8.61
C SER A 181 3.78 -4.08 -7.22
N LYS A 182 2.90 -5.10 -7.12
CA LYS A 182 2.43 -5.60 -5.82
C LYS A 182 3.61 -5.93 -4.91
N ALA A 183 4.62 -6.62 -5.45
CA ALA A 183 5.81 -7.04 -4.72
C ALA A 183 6.57 -5.86 -4.13
N ASP A 184 6.83 -4.80 -4.90
CA ASP A 184 7.57 -3.62 -4.41
C ASP A 184 6.88 -3.00 -3.17
N VAL A 185 5.56 -2.85 -3.26
CA VAL A 185 4.81 -2.09 -2.26
C VAL A 185 4.48 -2.94 -1.03
N PHE A 186 4.21 -4.23 -1.22
CA PHE A 186 3.94 -5.15 -0.11
C PHE A 186 5.24 -5.51 0.63
N ALA A 187 6.37 -5.61 -0.07
CA ALA A 187 7.69 -5.74 0.54
C ALA A 187 8.00 -4.54 1.43
N PHE A 188 7.86 -3.32 0.91
CA PHE A 188 8.03 -2.10 1.70
C PHE A 188 7.14 -2.07 2.95
N ALA A 189 5.86 -2.42 2.79
CA ALA A 189 4.92 -2.42 3.90
C ALA A 189 5.20 -3.51 4.95
N SER A 190 5.57 -4.71 4.51
CA SER A 190 6.03 -5.80 5.37
C SER A 190 7.23 -5.36 6.21
N ARG A 191 8.23 -4.73 5.58
CA ARG A 191 9.41 -4.18 6.27
C ARG A 191 9.01 -3.16 7.33
N PHE A 192 8.12 -2.22 6.97
CA PHE A 192 7.63 -1.22 7.91
C PHE A 192 6.99 -1.85 9.15
N TYR A 193 6.09 -2.82 8.98
CA TYR A 193 5.44 -3.46 10.12
C TYR A 193 6.41 -4.32 10.95
N THR A 194 7.34 -5.01 10.29
CA THR A 194 8.41 -5.77 10.94
C THR A 194 9.30 -4.86 11.79
N ALA A 195 9.70 -3.71 11.25
CA ALA A 195 10.48 -2.70 11.97
C ALA A 195 9.71 -2.11 13.16
N LYS A 196 8.42 -1.72 12.97
CA LYS A 196 7.59 -1.21 14.06
C LYS A 196 7.37 -2.23 15.17
N ALA A 197 7.28 -3.52 14.84
CA ALA A 197 7.21 -4.58 15.84
C ALA A 197 8.53 -4.65 16.63
N GLY A 198 9.68 -4.60 15.94
CA GLY A 198 11.02 -4.57 16.54
C GLY A 198 11.22 -3.38 17.49
N ASP A 199 10.88 -2.16 17.03
CA ASP A 199 10.98 -0.94 17.84
C ASP A 199 10.20 -1.06 19.16
N LEU A 200 8.99 -1.64 19.11
CA LEU A 200 8.15 -1.85 20.29
C LEU A 200 8.65 -2.96 21.21
N LEU A 201 9.38 -3.94 20.66
CA LEU A 201 10.02 -5.03 21.42
C LEU A 201 11.20 -4.50 22.24
N GLU A 202 11.96 -3.57 21.67
CA GLU A 202 13.15 -2.94 22.27
C GLU A 202 12.82 -1.79 23.23
N ALA A 203 11.63 -1.20 23.13
CA ALA A 203 11.22 -0.12 24.00
C ALA A 203 11.29 -0.49 25.50
N GLU A 204 11.95 0.35 26.28
CA GLU A 204 12.04 0.19 27.73
C GLU A 204 10.70 0.53 28.40
N GLY A 205 10.21 -0.37 29.26
CA GLY A 205 9.00 -0.16 30.08
C GLY A 205 7.91 -1.20 29.88
N MET A 206 6.65 -0.78 30.03
CA MET A 206 5.49 -1.64 29.82
C MET A 206 5.32 -1.87 28.31
N ARG A 207 5.49 -3.12 27.89
CA ARG A 207 5.37 -3.51 26.49
C ARG A 207 3.92 -3.68 26.09
N ASP A 208 3.55 -3.09 24.97
CA ASP A 208 2.24 -3.27 24.35
C ASP A 208 2.26 -4.52 23.44
N TYR A 209 2.13 -5.68 24.08
CA TYR A 209 2.09 -6.97 23.38
C TYR A 209 1.01 -7.05 22.31
N SER A 210 -0.16 -6.45 22.57
CA SER A 210 -1.27 -6.43 21.62
C SER A 210 -0.89 -5.71 20.34
N ARG A 211 -0.21 -4.56 20.46
CA ARG A 211 0.22 -3.78 19.31
C ARG A 211 1.37 -4.45 18.56
N ILE A 212 2.34 -5.03 19.27
CA ILE A 212 3.42 -5.82 18.65
C ILE A 212 2.81 -6.95 17.80
N LEU A 213 1.90 -7.73 18.37
CA LEU A 213 1.23 -8.83 17.67
C LEU A 213 0.45 -8.33 16.45
N SER A 214 -0.24 -7.19 16.56
CA SER A 214 -0.97 -6.62 15.43
C SER A 214 -0.06 -6.27 14.25
N TYR A 215 1.16 -5.77 14.50
CA TYR A 215 2.12 -5.48 13.45
C TYR A 215 2.72 -6.75 12.86
N VAL A 216 3.04 -7.75 13.68
CA VAL A 216 3.50 -9.06 13.21
C VAL A 216 2.44 -9.72 12.33
N ASP A 217 1.17 -9.67 12.72
CA ASP A 217 0.05 -10.21 11.93
C ASP A 217 -0.09 -9.51 10.58
N ARG A 218 0.03 -8.17 10.54
CA ARG A 218 0.04 -7.44 9.26
C ARG A 218 1.22 -7.81 8.37
N ALA A 219 2.40 -8.01 8.95
CA ALA A 219 3.56 -8.48 8.19
C ALA A 219 3.32 -9.90 7.64
N ILE A 220 2.72 -10.81 8.43
CA ILE A 220 2.37 -12.17 7.99
C ILE A 220 1.38 -12.10 6.81
N GLU A 221 0.29 -11.35 6.94
CA GLU A 221 -0.72 -11.19 5.89
C GLU A 221 -0.08 -10.74 4.57
N LEU A 222 0.76 -9.71 4.61
CA LEU A 222 1.43 -9.16 3.42
C LEU A 222 2.40 -10.15 2.79
N ASN A 223 3.18 -10.89 3.60
CA ASN A 223 4.13 -11.87 3.09
C ASN A 223 3.44 -13.12 2.52
N ALA A 224 2.35 -13.57 3.15
CA ALA A 224 1.51 -14.64 2.62
C ALA A 224 0.92 -14.24 1.26
N ASP A 225 0.46 -13.00 1.14
CA ASP A 225 -0.07 -12.41 -0.10
C ASP A 225 0.96 -12.31 -1.24
N MET A 226 2.26 -12.26 -0.89
CA MET A 226 3.39 -12.29 -1.82
C MET A 226 3.92 -13.71 -2.07
N GLY A 227 3.44 -14.72 -1.35
CA GLY A 227 3.93 -16.11 -1.43
C GLY A 227 5.28 -16.35 -0.75
N ARG A 228 5.74 -15.45 0.13
CA ARG A 228 7.02 -15.56 0.86
C ARG A 228 6.87 -16.44 2.11
N LYS A 229 6.73 -17.75 1.90
CA LYS A 229 6.48 -18.73 2.97
C LYS A 229 7.54 -18.72 4.07
N ASP A 230 8.79 -18.55 3.67
CA ASP A 230 9.96 -18.55 4.54
C ASP A 230 9.89 -17.40 5.56
N GLN A 231 9.51 -16.20 5.09
CA GLN A 231 9.31 -15.04 5.97
C GLN A 231 8.07 -15.20 6.87
N VAL A 232 7.01 -15.81 6.35
CA VAL A 232 5.80 -16.10 7.15
C VAL A 232 6.13 -17.05 8.30
N GLU A 233 6.90 -18.11 8.07
CA GLU A 233 7.29 -19.06 9.11
C GLU A 233 8.09 -18.36 10.23
N VAL A 234 9.06 -17.52 9.88
CA VAL A 234 9.83 -16.74 10.86
C VAL A 234 8.93 -15.80 11.66
N LEU A 235 8.01 -15.10 10.99
CA LEU A 235 7.07 -14.19 11.67
C LEU A 235 6.09 -14.95 12.58
N GLU A 236 5.66 -16.16 12.23
CA GLU A 236 4.85 -17.00 13.13
C GLU A 236 5.62 -17.45 14.37
N ILE A 237 6.91 -17.77 14.22
CA ILE A 237 7.79 -18.05 15.36
C ILE A 237 7.90 -16.82 16.27
N VAL A 238 8.11 -15.64 15.69
CA VAL A 238 8.11 -14.36 16.44
C VAL A 238 6.79 -14.16 17.18
N LYS A 239 5.66 -14.32 16.48
CA LYS A 239 4.31 -14.21 17.06
C LYS A 239 4.17 -15.13 18.28
N LYS A 240 4.60 -16.39 18.17
CA LYS A 240 4.59 -17.35 19.28
C LYS A 240 5.44 -16.89 20.45
N TYR A 241 6.67 -16.42 20.21
CA TYR A 241 7.55 -15.93 21.29
C TYR A 241 6.97 -14.71 22.00
N VAL A 242 6.38 -13.78 21.25
CA VAL A 242 5.71 -12.58 21.81
C VAL A 242 4.48 -13.00 22.64
N GLN A 243 3.69 -13.97 22.19
CA GLN A 243 2.55 -14.49 22.95
C GLN A 243 2.98 -15.21 24.24
N GLU A 244 4.00 -16.08 24.17
CA GLU A 244 4.56 -16.73 25.37
C GLU A 244 5.07 -15.69 26.37
N ALA A 245 5.77 -14.66 25.90
CA ALA A 245 6.22 -13.55 26.73
C ALA A 245 5.05 -12.80 27.36
N ALA A 246 3.99 -12.51 26.60
CA ALA A 246 2.81 -11.81 27.10
C ALA A 246 2.08 -12.57 28.22
N ILE A 247 2.05 -13.91 28.16
CA ILE A 247 1.46 -14.76 29.20
C ILE A 247 2.33 -14.77 30.46
N LEU A 248 3.66 -14.77 30.29
CA LEU A 248 4.64 -14.91 31.37
C LEU A 248 5.03 -13.58 32.03
N ASP A 249 4.73 -12.44 31.40
CA ASP A 249 5.01 -11.10 31.91
C ASP A 249 4.00 -10.67 32.99
N SER A 250 3.89 -11.48 34.05
CA SER A 250 3.11 -11.20 35.26
C SER A 250 3.82 -10.22 36.21
N GLY A 251 5.04 -9.80 35.90
CA GLY A 251 5.91 -9.00 36.78
C GLY A 251 6.63 -9.82 37.86
N GLU A 252 6.48 -11.15 37.88
CA GLU A 252 7.20 -12.01 38.82
C GLU A 252 8.69 -12.14 38.46
N PRO A 253 9.60 -12.09 39.46
CA PRO A 253 11.03 -12.14 39.21
C PRO A 253 11.48 -13.50 38.63
N ALA A 254 10.74 -14.58 38.89
CA ALA A 254 11.07 -15.93 38.42
C ALA A 254 10.88 -16.12 36.91
N THR A 255 9.91 -15.43 36.29
CA THR A 255 9.63 -15.55 34.84
C THR A 255 10.39 -14.53 34.01
N ARG A 256 10.97 -13.49 34.64
CA ARG A 256 11.64 -12.38 33.96
C ARG A 256 12.78 -12.82 33.02
N SER A 257 13.58 -13.81 33.41
CA SER A 257 14.67 -14.32 32.57
C SER A 257 14.15 -15.00 31.30
N VAL A 258 13.07 -15.78 31.42
CA VAL A 258 12.42 -16.47 30.30
C VAL A 258 11.78 -15.47 29.36
N VAL A 259 11.04 -14.48 29.89
CA VAL A 259 10.44 -13.39 29.10
C VAL A 259 11.52 -12.64 28.34
N THR A 260 12.60 -12.23 29.01
CA THR A 260 13.71 -11.49 28.37
C THR A 260 14.35 -12.32 27.26
N LYS A 261 14.58 -13.61 27.50
CA LYS A 261 15.11 -14.52 26.48
C LYS A 261 14.18 -14.61 25.27
N ARG A 262 12.87 -14.81 25.47
CA ARG A 262 11.89 -14.89 24.36
C ARG A 262 11.81 -13.62 23.54
N LEU A 263 11.88 -12.46 24.19
CA LEU A 263 11.85 -11.17 23.50
C LEU A 263 13.14 -10.90 22.73
N ASN A 264 14.29 -11.30 23.27
CA ASN A 264 15.55 -11.24 22.52
C ASN A 264 15.54 -12.18 21.32
N ASP A 265 15.08 -13.42 21.50
CA ASP A 265 14.94 -14.40 20.40
C ASP A 265 14.00 -13.84 19.30
N ALA A 266 12.89 -13.19 19.69
CA ALA A 266 11.97 -12.52 18.77
C ALA A 266 12.58 -11.31 18.05
N SER A 267 13.28 -10.43 18.78
CA SER A 267 13.96 -9.26 18.20
C SER A 267 15.04 -9.70 17.20
N HIS A 268 15.87 -10.70 17.54
CA HIS A 268 16.86 -11.24 16.63
C HIS A 268 16.26 -11.81 15.34
N ALA A 269 15.13 -12.52 15.44
CA ALA A 269 14.43 -13.05 14.27
C ALA A 269 13.88 -11.92 13.37
N LEU A 270 13.29 -10.86 13.95
CA LEU A 270 12.83 -9.69 13.19
C LEU A 270 13.99 -8.94 12.53
N ALA A 271 15.10 -8.76 13.24
CA ALA A 271 16.31 -8.14 12.70
C ALA A 271 16.90 -8.94 11.53
N GLY A 272 16.85 -10.28 11.61
CA GLY A 272 17.25 -11.17 10.52
C GLY A 272 16.43 -10.93 9.24
N LEU A 273 15.10 -10.85 9.37
CA LEU A 273 14.20 -10.57 8.23
C LEU A 273 14.49 -9.21 7.59
N LEU A 274 14.77 -8.19 8.40
CA LEU A 274 15.09 -6.87 7.89
C LEU A 274 16.45 -6.84 7.17
N PHE A 275 17.42 -7.67 7.58
CA PHE A 275 18.75 -7.71 6.98
C PHE A 275 18.81 -8.49 5.66
N GLU A 276 18.10 -9.61 5.55
CA GLU A 276 18.07 -10.41 4.30
C GLU A 276 17.53 -9.60 3.11
N GLU A 277 16.58 -8.71 3.36
CA GLU A 277 15.96 -7.90 2.31
C GLU A 277 16.86 -6.76 1.81
N TYR A 278 17.95 -6.43 2.53
CA TYR A 278 18.96 -5.48 2.05
C TYR A 278 20.00 -6.09 1.10
N GLN A 279 20.06 -7.43 1.00
CA GLN A 279 21.04 -8.14 0.16
C GLN A 279 20.49 -8.49 -1.24
N GLN A 280 19.21 -8.18 -1.52
CA GLN A 280 18.56 -8.39 -2.82
C GLN A 280 18.48 -7.10 -3.63
#